data_AF-A0A8C6HY10-F1
#
_entry.id   AF-A0A8C6HY10-F1
#
_cell.length_a   1.000
_cell.length_b   1.000
_cell.length_c   1.000
_cell.angle_alpha   90.00
_cell.angle_beta   90.00
_cell.angle_gamma   90.00
#
_symmetry.space_group_name_H-M   'P 1'
#
loop_
_entity.id
_entity.type
_entity.pdbx_description
1 polymer ?
#
loop_
_entity_poly.entity_id
_entity_poly.type
_entity_poly.pdbx_seq_one_letter_code
_entity_poly.pdbx_strand_id
1 'polypeptide(L)'
;MNFLLLALAFLVSAAEEPLQFSGKFHTVYLASKSVGAIAENSPERMLMHEVQFFNEHSVMSMTFYVRKNGICQLHTVWADKLPWNYCTKKATGTNITQEI
;
A
#
# COMPACT_ATOMS: atom_id res chain seq x y z
N MET A 1 30.38 -15.95 52.32
CA MET A 1 30.66 -15.11 51.16
C MET A 1 30.42 -15.92 49.90
N ASN A 2 29.27 -15.73 49.25
CA ASN A 2 29.13 -15.56 47.79
C ASN A 2 27.64 -15.53 47.46
N PHE A 3 27.18 -14.34 47.08
CA PHE A 3 25.88 -14.10 46.47
C PHE A 3 25.94 -14.61 45.02
N LEU A 4 24.95 -15.39 44.61
CA LEU A 4 24.65 -15.61 43.19
C LEU A 4 23.19 -15.22 42.95
N LEU A 5 23.01 -13.91 42.76
CA LEU A 5 21.85 -13.33 42.13
C LEU A 5 21.99 -13.55 40.62
N LEU A 6 21.34 -14.58 40.07
CA LEU A 6 21.07 -14.61 38.64
C LEU A 6 19.67 -14.04 38.42
N ALA A 7 19.61 -12.72 38.27
CA ALA A 7 18.44 -12.05 37.75
C ALA A 7 18.20 -12.56 36.32
N LEU A 8 17.16 -13.37 36.14
CA LEU A 8 16.66 -13.70 34.82
C LEU A 8 16.02 -12.43 34.27
N ALA A 9 16.80 -11.67 33.50
CA ALA A 9 16.32 -10.49 32.81
C ALA A 9 15.10 -10.89 31.97
N PHE A 10 13.98 -10.20 32.19
CA PHE A 10 12.85 -10.23 31.28
C PHE A 10 13.36 -9.75 29.92
N LEU A 11 13.68 -10.70 29.04
CA LEU A 11 13.71 -10.43 27.62
C LEU A 11 12.25 -10.15 27.25
N VAL A 12 11.89 -8.87 27.28
CA VAL A 12 10.76 -8.37 26.50
C VAL A 12 11.14 -8.66 25.06
N SER A 13 10.75 -9.85 24.58
CA SER A 13 10.63 -10.12 23.17
C SER A 13 9.53 -9.17 22.69
N ALA A 14 9.92 -7.97 22.28
CA ALA A 14 9.16 -7.24 21.30
C ALA A 14 9.25 -8.07 20.01
N ALA A 15 8.48 -9.14 19.94
CA ALA A 15 8.07 -9.69 18.66
C ALA A 15 7.15 -8.62 18.08
N GLU A 16 7.75 -7.60 17.46
CA GLU A 16 7.07 -6.72 16.56
C GLU A 16 6.38 -7.64 15.55
N GLU A 17 5.06 -7.80 15.67
CA GLU A 17 4.31 -8.50 14.63
C GLU A 17 4.70 -7.86 13.30
N PRO A 18 5.09 -8.65 12.29
CA PRO A 18 5.55 -8.09 11.03
C PRO A 18 4.47 -7.14 10.52
N LEU A 19 4.84 -5.88 10.31
CA LEU A 19 3.95 -4.85 9.78
C LEU A 19 3.16 -5.44 8.61
N GLN A 20 1.84 -5.57 8.77
CA GLN A 20 0.98 -6.07 7.71
C GLN A 20 0.87 -4.98 6.64
N PHE A 21 1.74 -5.06 5.64
CA PHE A 21 1.71 -4.16 4.49
C PHE A 21 0.58 -4.52 3.50
N SER A 22 0.04 -5.74 3.59
CA SER A 22 -1.12 -6.20 2.83
C SER A 22 -2.42 -5.96 3.60
N GLY A 23 -3.44 -5.41 2.95
CA GLY A 23 -4.74 -5.19 3.57
C GLY A 23 -5.64 -4.21 2.82
N LYS A 24 -6.77 -3.89 3.46
CA LYS A 24 -7.70 -2.85 2.98
C LYS A 24 -7.24 -1.49 3.47
N PHE A 25 -7.19 -0.53 2.55
CA PHE A 25 -6.74 0.83 2.84
C PHE A 25 -7.75 1.82 2.29
N HIS A 26 -7.84 2.98 2.94
CA HIS A 26 -8.64 4.11 2.49
C HIS A 26 -7.74 5.34 2.37
N THR A 27 -7.80 6.02 1.23
CA THR A 27 -7.11 7.30 1.05
C THR A 27 -7.78 8.36 1.92
N VAL A 28 -7.06 8.86 2.94
CA VAL A 28 -7.54 9.98 3.78
C VAL A 28 -7.12 11.32 3.18
N TYR A 29 -5.87 11.43 2.75
CA TYR A 29 -5.30 12.65 2.17
C TYR A 29 -4.46 12.34 0.93
N LEU A 30 -4.50 13.27 -0.04
CA LEU A 30 -3.62 13.30 -1.21
C LEU A 30 -2.99 14.69 -1.31
N ALA A 31 -1.70 14.73 -1.63
CA ALA A 31 -0.98 15.97 -1.88
C ALA A 31 -0.20 15.85 -3.18
N SER A 32 -0.19 16.93 -3.96
CA SER A 32 0.57 17.03 -5.20
C SER A 32 1.10 18.45 -5.37
N LYS A 33 2.21 18.57 -6.09
CA LYS A 33 2.76 19.88 -6.50
C LYS A 33 1.80 20.64 -7.43
N SER A 34 0.96 19.91 -8.17
CA SER A 34 -0.07 20.48 -9.03
C SER A 34 -1.44 20.07 -8.52
N VAL A 35 -2.25 21.07 -8.15
CA VAL A 35 -3.63 20.84 -7.68
C VAL A 35 -4.45 20.08 -8.72
N GLY A 36 -4.24 20.36 -10.02
CA GLY A 36 -4.95 19.70 -11.11
C GLY A 36 -4.76 18.18 -11.14
N ALA A 37 -3.60 17.68 -10.71
CA ALA A 37 -3.32 16.24 -10.71
C ALA A 37 -4.19 15.45 -9.71
N ILE A 38 -4.65 16.09 -8.62
CA ILE A 38 -5.47 15.44 -7.59
C ILE A 38 -6.87 16.05 -7.48
N ALA A 39 -7.24 16.91 -8.43
CA ALA A 39 -8.55 17.50 -8.52
C ALA A 39 -9.63 16.42 -8.71
N GLU A 40 -10.89 16.80 -8.46
CA GLU A 40 -11.99 15.89 -8.73
C GLU A 40 -11.99 15.45 -10.20
N ASN A 41 -12.28 14.17 -10.42
CA ASN A 41 -12.23 13.49 -11.73
C ASN A 41 -10.83 13.33 -12.36
N SER A 42 -9.75 13.68 -11.65
CA SER A 42 -8.38 13.47 -12.14
C SER A 42 -7.97 12.00 -12.09
N PRO A 43 -7.27 11.45 -13.11
CA PRO A 43 -6.84 10.05 -13.12
C PRO A 43 -5.87 9.68 -11.99
N GLU A 44 -5.15 10.66 -11.43
CA GLU A 44 -4.23 10.43 -10.31
C GLU A 44 -4.89 10.62 -8.94
N ARG A 45 -6.19 10.97 -8.85
CA ARG A 45 -6.94 11.01 -7.58
C ARG A 45 -7.36 9.59 -7.17
N MET A 46 -6.37 8.76 -6.84
CA MET A 46 -6.54 7.35 -6.49
C MET A 46 -7.14 7.19 -5.08
N LEU A 47 -8.33 6.62 -5.02
CA LEU A 47 -9.01 6.26 -3.77
C LEU A 47 -8.71 4.80 -3.47
N MET A 48 -7.73 4.56 -2.61
CA MET A 48 -7.25 3.21 -2.30
C MET A 48 -8.39 2.35 -1.75
N HIS A 49 -8.38 1.07 -2.13
CA HIS A 49 -9.27 0.03 -1.62
C HIS A 49 -8.48 -1.10 -0.97
N GLU A 50 -7.43 -1.58 -1.65
CA GLU A 50 -6.63 -2.71 -1.20
C GLU A 50 -5.20 -2.61 -1.72
N VAL A 51 -4.24 -3.03 -0.89
CA VAL A 51 -2.84 -3.22 -1.26
C VAL A 51 -2.46 -4.64 -0.87
N GLN A 52 -1.79 -5.37 -1.77
CA GLN A 52 -1.31 -6.72 -1.51
C GLN A 52 0.15 -6.84 -1.92
N PHE A 53 0.99 -7.37 -1.03
CA PHE A 53 2.38 -7.71 -1.32
C PHE A 53 2.55 -9.22 -1.54
N PHE A 54 3.43 -9.56 -2.46
CA PHE A 54 3.76 -10.93 -2.86
C PHE A 54 5.28 -11.11 -2.92
N ASN A 55 5.73 -12.37 -2.96
CA ASN A 55 7.14 -12.72 -3.18
C ASN A 55 8.10 -11.93 -2.27
N GLU A 56 7.93 -12.04 -0.95
CA GLU A 56 8.75 -11.34 0.05
C GLU A 56 8.80 -9.81 -0.16
N HIS A 57 7.67 -9.21 -0.55
CA HIS A 57 7.51 -7.79 -0.87
C HIS A 57 8.23 -7.30 -2.13
N SER A 58 8.65 -8.21 -3.02
CA SER A 58 9.22 -7.84 -4.31
C SER A 58 8.17 -7.44 -5.35
N VAL A 59 6.90 -7.83 -5.16
CA VAL A 59 5.78 -7.48 -6.04
C VAL A 59 4.63 -6.95 -5.20
N MET A 60 3.95 -5.91 -5.68
CA MET A 60 2.78 -5.31 -5.05
C MET A 60 1.65 -5.16 -6.07
N SER A 61 0.42 -5.46 -5.67
CA SER A 61 -0.77 -4.99 -6.37
C SER A 61 -1.47 -3.90 -5.54
N MET A 62 -2.01 -2.91 -6.25
CA MET A 62 -2.84 -1.86 -5.64
C MET A 62 -4.16 -1.81 -6.38
N THR A 63 -5.25 -1.93 -5.63
CA THR A 63 -6.61 -1.77 -6.12
C THR A 63 -7.18 -0.47 -5.58
N PHE A 64 -7.68 0.39 -6.46
CA PHE A 64 -8.17 1.72 -6.12
C PHE A 64 -9.27 2.16 -7.09
N TYR A 65 -10.12 3.07 -6.62
CA TYR A 65 -11.10 3.74 -7.46
C TYR A 65 -10.54 5.06 -8.00
N VAL A 66 -10.91 5.38 -9.23
CA VAL A 66 -10.77 6.71 -9.82
C VAL A 66 -12.16 7.17 -10.23
N ARG A 67 -12.53 8.41 -9.87
CA ARG A 67 -13.75 9.02 -10.41
C ARG A 67 -13.41 9.60 -11.78
N LYS A 68 -14.20 9.29 -12.81
CA LYS A 68 -14.08 9.90 -14.14
C LYS A 68 -15.47 10.24 -14.64
N ASN A 69 -15.69 11.51 -14.98
CA ASN A 69 -16.99 12.03 -15.40
C ASN A 69 -18.13 11.64 -14.45
N GLY A 70 -17.87 11.68 -13.14
CA GLY A 70 -18.86 11.34 -12.12
C GLY A 70 -18.97 9.84 -11.79
N ILE A 71 -18.42 8.94 -12.62
CA ILE A 71 -18.49 7.48 -12.45
C ILE A 71 -17.23 6.96 -11.73
N CYS A 72 -17.41 6.06 -10.76
CA CYS A 72 -16.30 5.39 -10.08
C CYS A 72 -15.82 4.19 -10.89
N GLN A 73 -14.55 4.18 -11.26
CA GLN A 73 -13.90 3.11 -12.01
C GLN A 73 -12.90 2.40 -11.10
N LEU A 74 -13.03 1.08 -10.97
CA LEU A 74 -12.09 0.26 -10.20
C LEU A 74 -10.88 -0.08 -11.07
N HIS A 75 -9.70 0.12 -10.54
CA HIS A 75 -8.43 -0.21 -11.19
C HIS A 75 -7.60 -1.09 -10.28
N THR A 76 -6.90 -2.06 -10.87
CA THR A 76 -5.84 -2.80 -10.22
C THR A 76 -4.57 -2.61 -11.03
N VAL A 77 -3.48 -2.22 -10.36
CA VAL A 77 -2.16 -2.07 -10.98
C VAL A 77 -1.16 -2.91 -10.23
N TRP A 78 -0.14 -3.38 -10.96
CA TRP A 78 0.96 -4.15 -10.41
C TRP A 78 2.23 -3.32 -10.44
N ALA A 79 3.06 -3.49 -9.42
CA ALA A 79 4.36 -2.84 -9.34
C ALA A 79 5.42 -3.80 -8.81
N ASP A 80 6.61 -3.75 -9.39
CA ASP A 80 7.78 -4.46 -8.85
C ASP A 80 8.60 -3.51 -7.99
N LYS A 81 9.15 -4.04 -6.90
CA LYS A 81 10.14 -3.37 -6.08
C LYS A 81 11.49 -3.36 -6.80
N LEU A 82 12.04 -2.18 -6.99
CA LEU A 82 13.41 -1.97 -7.44
C LEU A 82 14.39 -2.00 -6.25
N PRO A 83 15.70 -2.25 -6.49
CA PRO A 83 16.72 -2.36 -5.44
C PRO A 83 16.84 -1.13 -4.52
N TRP A 84 16.35 0.03 -4.96
CA TRP A 84 16.46 1.32 -4.29
C TRP A 84 15.19 1.71 -3.53
N ASN A 85 14.32 0.76 -3.19
CA ASN A 85 13.02 0.95 -2.51
C ASN A 85 11.98 1.74 -3.32
N TYR A 86 12.15 1.85 -4.64
CA TYR A 86 11.13 2.43 -5.54
C TYR A 86 10.29 1.32 -6.16
N CYS A 87 9.02 1.60 -6.43
CA CYS A 87 8.15 0.68 -7.16
C CYS A 87 7.92 1.20 -8.58
N THR A 88 8.04 0.34 -9.59
CA THR A 88 7.69 0.69 -10.98
C THR A 88 6.38 0.03 -11.36
N LYS A 89 5.38 0.84 -11.73
CA LYS A 89 4.09 0.34 -12.25
C LYS A 89 4.34 -0.43 -13.54
N LYS A 90 4.06 -1.74 -13.54
CA LYS A 90 3.90 -2.51 -14.77
C LYS A 90 2.56 -2.09 -15.38
N ALA A 91 2.61 -1.39 -16.50
CA ALA A 91 1.40 -1.07 -17.25
C ALA A 91 0.95 -2.32 -18.02
N THR A 92 0.10 -3.15 -17.43
CA THR A 92 -0.70 -4.12 -18.22
C THR A 92 -1.93 -4.59 -17.47
N GLY A 93 -3.09 -4.50 -18.13
CA GLY A 93 -4.37 -5.01 -17.66
C GLY A 93 -5.27 -3.92 -17.11
N THR A 94 -5.74 -3.00 -17.95
CA THR A 94 -7.01 -2.33 -17.68
C THR A 94 -8.07 -3.44 -17.65
N ASN A 95 -8.40 -3.97 -16.47
CA ASN A 95 -9.66 -4.67 -16.31
C ASN A 95 -10.72 -3.58 -16.40
N ILE A 96 -11.25 -3.45 -17.61
CA ILE A 96 -12.30 -2.53 -17.99
C ILE A 96 -13.51 -2.83 -17.09
N THR A 97 -13.86 -1.86 -16.26
CA THR A 97 -15.17 -1.60 -15.63
C THR A 97 -16.02 -2.83 -15.26
N GLN A 98 -16.14 -3.13 -13.97
CA GLN A 98 -17.45 -3.50 -13.44
C GLN A 98 -18.23 -2.20 -13.24
N GLU A 99 -19.15 -1.92 -14.16
CA GLU A 99 -20.28 -1.03 -13.87
C GLU A 99 -21.07 -1.69 -12.74
N ILE A 100 -21.23 -0.98 -11.61
CA ILE A 100 -22.21 -1.31 -10.58
C ILE A 100 -23.41 -0.40 -10.82
#